data_AF-A0A974NBQ9-F1
#
_entry.id   AF-A0A974NBQ9-F1
#
_cell.length_a   1.000
_cell.length_b   1.000
_cell.length_c   1.000
_cell.angle_alpha   90.00
_cell.angle_beta   90.00
_cell.angle_gamma   90.00
#
_symmetry.space_group_name_H-M   'P 1'
#
loop_
_entity.id
_entity.type
_entity.pdbx_description
1 polymer ?
#
loop_
_entity_poly.entity_id
_entity_poly.type
_entity_poly.pdbx_seq_one_letter_code
_entity_poly.pdbx_strand_id
1 'polypeptide(L)'
;MSDVFPVPARVSEIFDPVRWREVKGFAHAGAATASTADGSARTRSPAEPTGAGSAADPVILTDVTYHRGCVRDADGAWLRDLPVARVAIDRPEVRNAFRPRTVDELYRVLDHARMSGDVGAVVLTGNGPSPRDGGWAFSSGGDQRVRGRDGYRYEREDATDPGIGTAASVGTGTEDTAPGGVASDTETLAPGLDTATPGTGTTAPGTTAYSHDADVAAAQTRIDTARAGRLHVLEVQRLIRTMPKVVIAAVPGWAAGGGHSLNVVCDLSLASLEHARFKQTDASVGSFDAGYGSALLARQVGDKRAREIFFLARTYDAETAARWGVVNEAVPHAELEERALEWAATVTSKSPQAIRMLKLAFNLADDGLAGQQVFAGEATRLAYMTDEALEGRDAFLQRRDPDWSPFPYYF
;
A
#
# COMPACT_ATOMS: atom_id res chain seq x y z
N MET A 1 16.07 -26.75 -12.92
CA MET A 1 15.09 -27.07 -11.86
C MET A 1 13.90 -26.18 -12.10
N SER A 2 12.70 -26.74 -12.26
CA SER A 2 11.47 -25.94 -12.32
C SER A 2 11.30 -25.23 -10.97
N ASP A 3 11.16 -23.91 -10.98
CA ASP A 3 10.87 -23.15 -9.76
C ASP A 3 9.53 -23.66 -9.19
N VAL A 4 9.53 -24.17 -7.96
CA VAL A 4 8.32 -24.63 -7.28
C VAL A 4 7.76 -23.44 -6.50
N PHE A 5 6.57 -22.97 -6.88
CA PHE A 5 5.85 -21.93 -6.15
C PHE A 5 4.71 -22.57 -5.34
N PRO A 6 4.91 -22.82 -4.03
CA PRO A 6 3.83 -23.33 -3.19
C PRO A 6 2.68 -22.34 -3.12
N VAL A 7 1.52 -22.83 -2.68
CA VAL A 7 0.38 -21.98 -2.35
C VAL A 7 0.75 -21.13 -1.12
N PRO A 8 0.65 -19.79 -1.18
CA PRO A 8 1.00 -18.93 -0.06
C PRO A 8 0.05 -19.14 1.12
N ALA A 9 0.48 -18.74 2.32
CA ALA A 9 -0.43 -18.66 3.46
C ALA A 9 -1.55 -17.66 3.18
N ARG A 10 -2.74 -17.90 3.71
CA ARG A 10 -3.83 -16.93 3.62
C ARG A 10 -3.51 -15.73 4.52
N VAL A 11 -3.43 -14.55 3.93
CA VAL A 11 -3.10 -13.28 4.63
C VAL A 11 -4.33 -12.39 4.91
N SER A 12 -5.49 -12.74 4.37
CA SER A 12 -6.76 -12.03 4.53
C SER A 12 -7.92 -13.00 4.28
N GLU A 13 -9.09 -12.79 4.87
CA GLU A 13 -10.24 -13.69 4.64
C GLU A 13 -10.69 -13.71 3.18
N ILE A 14 -10.61 -12.57 2.47
CA ILE A 14 -10.95 -12.45 1.04
C ILE A 14 -9.76 -12.72 0.10
N PHE A 15 -8.60 -13.09 0.65
CA PHE A 15 -7.46 -13.51 -0.15
C PHE A 15 -7.60 -14.98 -0.54
N ASP A 16 -7.55 -15.24 -1.84
CA ASP A 16 -7.50 -16.59 -2.41
C ASP A 16 -6.05 -16.97 -2.76
N PRO A 17 -5.39 -17.83 -1.95
CA PRO A 17 -4.03 -18.28 -2.23
C PRO A 17 -3.84 -18.98 -3.58
N VAL A 18 -4.90 -19.49 -4.21
CA VAL A 18 -4.81 -20.13 -5.52
C VAL A 18 -4.54 -19.09 -6.62
N ARG A 19 -5.00 -17.85 -6.44
CA ARG A 19 -4.81 -16.75 -7.39
C ARG A 19 -3.44 -16.09 -7.28
N TRP A 20 -2.72 -16.33 -6.18
CA TRP A 20 -1.52 -15.57 -5.83
C TRP A 20 -0.32 -16.48 -5.53
N ARG A 21 0.88 -15.93 -5.70
CA ARG A 21 2.12 -16.52 -5.21
C ARG A 21 3.02 -15.45 -4.59
N GLU A 22 3.95 -15.87 -3.74
CA GLU A 22 4.98 -14.99 -3.21
C GLU A 22 5.88 -14.43 -4.32
N VAL A 23 6.35 -13.20 -4.14
CA VAL A 23 7.32 -12.57 -5.05
C VAL A 23 8.73 -12.93 -4.59
N LYS A 24 9.51 -13.58 -5.45
CA LYS A 24 10.89 -13.98 -5.16
C LYS A 24 11.72 -12.77 -4.69
N GLY A 25 12.47 -12.95 -3.60
CA GLY A 25 13.26 -11.88 -2.98
C GLY A 25 12.49 -11.03 -1.97
N PHE A 26 11.18 -11.26 -1.79
CA PHE A 26 10.36 -10.68 -0.72
C PHE A 26 9.76 -11.82 0.11
N ALA A 27 9.74 -11.64 1.42
CA ALA A 27 9.09 -12.55 2.35
C ALA A 27 8.35 -11.74 3.41
N HIS A 28 7.20 -12.25 3.87
CA HIS A 28 6.49 -11.66 5.00
C HIS A 28 6.96 -12.28 6.32
N ALA A 29 7.21 -11.46 7.33
CA ALA A 29 7.47 -11.92 8.68
C ALA A 29 6.27 -12.74 9.19
N GLY A 30 6.47 -14.03 9.44
CA GLY A 30 5.40 -14.98 9.80
C GLY A 30 5.11 -16.06 8.75
N ALA A 31 5.57 -15.91 7.50
CA ALA A 31 5.44 -16.95 6.46
C ALA A 31 6.60 -17.98 6.46
N ALA A 32 7.71 -17.69 7.15
CA ALA A 32 8.94 -18.47 7.09
C ALA A 32 9.07 -19.52 8.21
N THR A 33 8.30 -20.61 8.14
CA THR A 33 8.62 -21.90 8.81
C THR A 33 8.09 -23.11 8.03
N ALA A 34 8.30 -23.20 6.71
CA ALA A 34 8.05 -24.44 5.98
C ALA A 34 8.82 -24.55 4.66
N SER A 35 10.15 -24.55 4.67
CA SER A 35 10.97 -25.23 3.64
C SER A 35 12.45 -24.97 3.92
N THR A 36 13.13 -25.97 4.49
CA THR A 36 14.50 -26.40 4.14
C THR A 36 15.00 -27.41 5.17
N ALA A 37 14.58 -28.67 5.00
CA ALA A 37 15.28 -29.80 5.55
C ALA A 37 15.31 -30.89 4.48
N ASP A 38 16.32 -30.85 3.63
CA ASP A 38 16.87 -32.10 3.11
C ASP A 38 18.38 -31.96 2.91
N GLY A 39 19.11 -32.63 3.79
CA GLY A 39 20.55 -32.74 3.76
C GLY A 39 20.95 -33.90 2.87
N SER A 40 21.60 -33.60 1.75
CA SER A 40 22.34 -34.61 0.99
C SER A 40 23.52 -33.94 0.28
N ALA A 41 24.69 -34.08 0.90
CA ALA A 41 25.98 -33.74 0.32
C ALA A 41 26.18 -34.50 -1.01
N ARG A 42 26.34 -33.77 -2.12
CA ARG A 42 26.93 -34.32 -3.34
C ARG A 42 27.95 -33.34 -3.90
N THR A 43 29.19 -33.80 -3.90
CA THR A 43 30.34 -33.22 -4.57
C THR A 43 30.06 -33.01 -6.06
N ARG A 44 30.36 -31.81 -6.60
CA ARG A 44 30.49 -31.59 -8.05
C ARG A 44 31.68 -30.68 -8.36
N SER A 45 32.43 -31.12 -9.37
CA SER A 45 33.54 -30.41 -10.04
C SER A 45 33.03 -29.22 -10.89
N PRO A 46 33.93 -28.30 -11.30
CA PRO A 46 33.55 -27.00 -11.84
C PRO A 46 33.49 -26.97 -13.37
N ALA A 47 32.44 -26.36 -13.92
CA ALA A 47 32.46 -25.42 -15.07
C ALA A 47 31.05 -25.18 -15.62
N GLU A 48 30.51 -23.96 -15.43
CA GLU A 48 30.14 -23.01 -16.50
C GLU A 48 29.52 -21.74 -15.87
N PRO A 49 29.83 -20.53 -16.37
CA PRO A 49 29.46 -19.28 -15.72
C PRO A 49 28.08 -18.80 -16.19
N THR A 50 27.03 -19.18 -15.49
CA THR A 50 25.76 -18.41 -15.52
C THR A 50 25.85 -17.31 -14.49
N GLY A 51 25.65 -16.05 -14.91
CA GLY A 51 25.75 -14.86 -14.08
C GLY A 51 24.98 -14.99 -12.76
N ALA A 52 25.69 -15.34 -11.70
CA ALA A 52 25.21 -15.31 -10.34
C ALA A 52 25.37 -13.88 -9.84
N GLY A 53 24.27 -13.11 -9.90
CA GLY A 53 24.10 -12.06 -8.90
C GLY A 53 24.13 -12.75 -7.54
N SER A 54 24.99 -12.27 -6.64
CA SER A 54 24.96 -12.61 -5.22
C SER A 54 23.50 -12.71 -4.75
N ALA A 55 23.11 -13.86 -4.19
CA ALA A 55 21.78 -14.03 -3.63
C ALA A 55 21.69 -13.14 -2.39
N ALA A 56 21.35 -11.87 -2.61
CA ALA A 56 21.09 -10.92 -1.54
C ALA A 56 19.98 -11.49 -0.65
N ASP A 57 20.13 -11.31 0.66
CA ASP A 57 19.14 -11.75 1.62
C ASP A 57 17.74 -11.22 1.25
N PRO A 58 16.69 -12.05 1.40
CA PRO A 58 15.35 -11.64 1.03
C PRO A 58 14.91 -10.43 1.86
N VAL A 59 14.17 -9.55 1.21
CA VAL A 59 13.50 -8.42 1.87
C VAL A 59 12.43 -8.98 2.80
N ILE A 60 12.58 -8.74 4.09
CA ILE A 60 11.56 -9.09 5.08
C ILE A 60 10.60 -7.91 5.24
N LEU A 61 9.33 -8.15 4.98
CA LEU A 61 8.23 -7.20 5.15
C LEU A 61 7.46 -7.53 6.44
N THR A 62 7.00 -6.52 7.18
CA THR A 62 6.20 -6.73 8.40
C THR A 62 4.84 -6.04 8.37
N ASP A 63 4.73 -4.91 7.68
CA ASP A 63 3.53 -4.07 7.66
C ASP A 63 2.83 -4.13 6.29
N VAL A 64 3.40 -4.86 5.32
CA VAL A 64 2.94 -4.97 3.94
C VAL A 64 3.12 -6.38 3.41
N THR A 65 2.10 -6.93 2.74
CA THR A 65 2.24 -8.18 1.96
C THR A 65 2.34 -7.90 0.47
N TYR A 66 3.10 -8.73 -0.26
CA TYR A 66 3.39 -8.51 -1.68
C TYR A 66 3.37 -9.82 -2.48
N HIS A 67 2.43 -9.93 -3.41
CA HIS A 67 2.18 -11.15 -4.16
C HIS A 67 2.12 -10.90 -5.67
N ARG A 68 2.36 -11.96 -6.45
CA ARG A 68 2.19 -12.00 -7.90
C ARG A 68 0.94 -12.82 -8.25
N GLY A 69 0.09 -12.28 -9.12
CA GLY A 69 -1.05 -13.02 -9.65
C GLY A 69 -0.55 -14.20 -10.49
N CYS A 70 -1.22 -15.34 -10.42
CA CYS A 70 -0.81 -16.54 -11.13
C CYS A 70 -1.99 -17.40 -11.56
N VAL A 71 -1.69 -18.34 -12.46
CA VAL A 71 -2.60 -19.41 -12.87
C VAL A 71 -2.02 -20.72 -12.36
N ARG A 72 -2.88 -21.55 -11.78
CA ARG A 72 -2.56 -22.91 -11.33
C ARG A 72 -3.44 -23.92 -12.06
N ASP A 73 -2.98 -25.17 -12.17
CA ASP A 73 -3.81 -26.27 -12.66
C ASP A 73 -4.75 -26.81 -11.58
N ALA A 74 -5.50 -27.87 -11.92
CA ALA A 74 -6.45 -28.52 -11.02
C ALA A 74 -5.79 -29.14 -9.78
N ASP A 75 -4.51 -29.47 -9.86
CA ASP A 75 -3.71 -30.05 -8.77
C ASP A 75 -3.02 -28.95 -7.93
N GLY A 76 -3.24 -27.67 -8.25
CA GLY A 76 -2.67 -26.52 -7.56
C GLY A 76 -1.22 -26.20 -7.97
N ALA A 77 -0.68 -26.89 -8.97
CA ALA A 77 0.65 -26.61 -9.47
C ALA A 77 0.66 -25.29 -10.25
N TRP A 78 1.68 -24.47 -10.00
CA TRP A 78 1.86 -23.21 -10.71
C TRP A 78 2.11 -23.47 -12.20
N LEU A 79 1.36 -22.76 -13.05
CA LEU A 79 1.49 -22.84 -14.51
C LEU A 79 2.22 -21.62 -15.07
N ARG A 80 1.77 -20.42 -14.69
CA ARG A 80 2.34 -19.15 -15.16
C ARG A 80 1.90 -17.99 -14.30
N ASP A 81 2.60 -16.88 -14.45
CA ASP A 81 2.19 -15.61 -13.86
C ASP A 81 1.15 -14.88 -14.70
N LEU A 82 0.34 -14.11 -14.00
CA LEU A 82 -0.41 -12.99 -14.55
C LEU A 82 0.47 -11.74 -14.44
N PRO A 83 0.35 -10.77 -15.35
CA PRO A 83 1.07 -9.50 -15.28
C PRO A 83 0.45 -8.54 -14.23
N VAL A 84 0.07 -9.06 -13.07
CA VAL A 84 -0.64 -8.34 -12.00
C VAL A 84 0.08 -8.58 -10.68
N ALA A 85 0.32 -7.53 -9.92
CA ALA A 85 0.82 -7.63 -8.55
C ALA A 85 -0.25 -7.22 -7.53
N ARG A 86 -0.24 -7.83 -6.34
CA ARG A 86 -1.06 -7.44 -5.19
C ARG A 86 -0.16 -6.89 -4.10
N VAL A 87 -0.45 -5.68 -3.65
CA VAL A 87 0.19 -5.00 -2.53
C VAL A 87 -0.87 -4.72 -1.47
N ALA A 88 -0.66 -5.14 -0.23
CA ALA A 88 -1.62 -4.88 0.83
C ALA A 88 -0.96 -4.41 2.12
N ILE A 89 -1.55 -3.41 2.78
CA ILE A 89 -1.17 -3.04 4.15
C ILE A 89 -1.64 -4.16 5.09
N ASP A 90 -0.76 -4.58 6.00
CA ASP A 90 -0.97 -5.72 6.90
C ASP A 90 -0.83 -5.32 8.36
N ARG A 91 -1.69 -4.39 8.80
CA ARG A 91 -1.84 -3.98 10.21
C ARG A 91 -3.32 -3.92 10.62
N PRO A 92 -4.09 -5.00 10.39
CA PRO A 92 -5.54 -4.96 10.52
C PRO A 92 -6.01 -4.65 11.95
N GLU A 93 -5.22 -5.01 12.97
CA GLU A 93 -5.45 -4.76 14.39
C GLU A 93 -5.52 -3.26 14.74
N VAL A 94 -4.96 -2.39 13.90
CA VAL A 94 -5.08 -0.93 13.99
C VAL A 94 -5.67 -0.32 12.73
N ARG A 95 -6.61 -1.05 12.10
CA ARG A 95 -7.33 -0.58 10.91
C ARG A 95 -6.39 -0.16 9.77
N ASN A 96 -5.31 -0.91 9.57
CA ASN A 96 -4.32 -0.65 8.52
C ASN A 96 -3.79 0.80 8.54
N ALA A 97 -3.60 1.36 9.73
CA ALA A 97 -2.92 2.65 9.90
C ALA A 97 -1.44 2.51 9.52
N PHE A 98 -0.93 3.40 8.68
CA PHE A 98 0.47 3.38 8.27
C PHE A 98 1.34 4.20 9.22
N ARG A 99 2.43 3.58 9.69
CA ARG A 99 3.55 4.25 10.35
C ARG A 99 4.70 4.46 9.34
N PRO A 100 5.78 5.19 9.67
CA PRO A 100 6.88 5.41 8.73
C PRO A 100 7.47 4.14 8.10
N ARG A 101 7.59 3.04 8.86
CA ARG A 101 8.00 1.73 8.35
C ARG A 101 7.04 1.19 7.28
N THR A 102 5.74 1.24 7.53
CA THR A 102 4.71 0.85 6.56
C THR A 102 4.86 1.62 5.25
N VAL A 103 5.14 2.92 5.32
CA VAL A 103 5.35 3.76 4.14
C VAL A 103 6.63 3.38 3.38
N ASP A 104 7.71 3.06 4.09
CA ASP A 104 8.97 2.61 3.48
C ASP A 104 8.78 1.27 2.75
N GLU A 105 8.07 0.32 3.36
CA GLU A 105 7.74 -0.98 2.76
C GLU A 105 6.81 -0.82 1.55
N LEU A 106 5.75 -0.01 1.66
CA LEU A 106 4.86 0.30 0.54
C LEU A 106 5.62 0.90 -0.63
N TYR A 107 6.48 1.88 -0.38
CA TYR A 107 7.31 2.49 -1.43
C TYR A 107 8.20 1.43 -2.08
N ARG A 108 8.88 0.60 -1.28
CA ARG A 108 9.79 -0.44 -1.78
C ARG A 108 9.10 -1.45 -2.69
N VAL A 109 7.95 -1.98 -2.29
CA VAL A 109 7.23 -3.00 -3.09
C VAL A 109 6.58 -2.39 -4.33
N LEU A 110 6.05 -1.16 -4.24
CA LEU A 110 5.50 -0.44 -5.40
C LEU A 110 6.60 -0.06 -6.39
N ASP A 111 7.80 0.29 -5.92
CA ASP A 111 8.93 0.61 -6.79
C ASP A 111 9.47 -0.65 -7.48
N HIS A 112 9.56 -1.76 -6.74
CA HIS A 112 9.85 -3.06 -7.35
C HIS A 112 8.80 -3.43 -8.40
N ALA A 113 7.50 -3.30 -8.09
CA ALA A 113 6.42 -3.53 -9.03
C ALA A 113 6.55 -2.62 -10.26
N ARG A 114 6.89 -1.34 -10.09
CA ARG A 114 7.14 -0.38 -11.18
C ARG A 114 8.25 -0.84 -12.12
N MET A 115 9.37 -1.34 -11.59
CA MET A 115 10.54 -1.77 -12.36
C MET A 115 10.41 -3.18 -12.97
N SER A 116 9.44 -3.97 -12.53
CA SER A 116 9.22 -5.35 -13.01
C SER A 116 8.63 -5.34 -14.43
N GLY A 117 9.42 -5.67 -15.46
CA GLY A 117 8.99 -5.59 -16.87
C GLY A 117 7.81 -6.51 -17.25
N ASP A 118 7.49 -7.49 -16.40
CA ASP A 118 6.44 -8.49 -16.57
C ASP A 118 5.18 -8.22 -15.73
N VAL A 119 5.11 -7.07 -15.04
CA VAL A 119 3.93 -6.57 -14.33
C VAL A 119 3.34 -5.38 -15.10
N GLY A 120 2.04 -5.38 -15.39
CA GLY A 120 1.35 -4.28 -16.07
C GLY A 120 0.29 -3.56 -15.23
N ALA A 121 -0.17 -4.18 -14.14
CA ALA A 121 -1.13 -3.57 -13.20
C ALA A 121 -0.84 -3.97 -11.75
N VAL A 122 -1.27 -3.14 -10.80
CA VAL A 122 -1.15 -3.36 -9.35
C VAL A 122 -2.52 -3.25 -8.71
N VAL A 123 -2.87 -4.22 -7.85
CA VAL A 123 -4.00 -4.14 -6.92
C VAL A 123 -3.44 -3.70 -5.57
N LEU A 124 -3.88 -2.54 -5.07
CA LEU A 124 -3.58 -2.03 -3.74
C LEU A 124 -4.78 -2.28 -2.82
N THR A 125 -4.57 -2.96 -1.69
CA THR A 125 -5.66 -3.30 -0.74
C THR A 125 -5.20 -3.24 0.72
N GLY A 126 -6.05 -3.65 1.66
CA GLY A 126 -5.71 -3.88 3.06
C GLY A 126 -6.06 -5.31 3.46
N ASN A 127 -5.17 -5.99 4.17
CA ASN A 127 -5.47 -7.30 4.74
C ASN A 127 -6.44 -7.16 5.93
N GLY A 128 -7.17 -8.22 6.25
CA GLY A 128 -8.14 -8.23 7.34
C GLY A 128 -8.97 -9.52 7.41
N PRO A 129 -9.97 -9.56 8.30
CA PRO A 129 -10.36 -8.50 9.22
C PRO A 129 -9.40 -8.35 10.41
N SER A 130 -9.62 -7.32 11.22
CA SER A 130 -8.94 -7.15 12.51
C SER A 130 -9.17 -8.37 13.42
N PRO A 131 -8.10 -9.00 13.95
CA PRO A 131 -8.25 -10.09 14.90
C PRO A 131 -8.83 -9.64 16.24
N ARG A 132 -8.88 -8.32 16.51
CA ARG A 132 -9.39 -7.76 17.77
C ARG A 132 -10.92 -7.76 17.82
N ASP A 133 -11.58 -7.51 16.70
CA ASP A 133 -13.00 -7.18 16.66
C ASP A 133 -13.70 -7.47 15.32
N GLY A 134 -13.04 -8.13 14.38
CA GLY A 134 -13.61 -8.46 13.07
C GLY A 134 -13.79 -7.26 12.12
N GLY A 135 -13.29 -6.08 12.49
CA GLY A 135 -13.44 -4.88 11.64
C GLY A 135 -12.50 -4.86 10.44
N TRP A 136 -13.03 -4.44 9.28
CA TRP A 136 -12.29 -4.36 8.02
C TRP A 136 -11.73 -2.96 7.76
N ALA A 137 -10.54 -2.88 7.13
CA ALA A 137 -9.94 -1.62 6.72
C ALA A 137 -9.15 -1.76 5.41
N PHE A 138 -9.31 -0.79 4.51
CA PHE A 138 -8.31 -0.51 3.49
C PHE A 138 -7.10 0.17 4.14
N SER A 139 -7.34 1.34 4.72
CA SER A 139 -6.39 2.05 5.57
C SER A 139 -7.10 3.18 6.32
N SER A 140 -6.74 3.38 7.58
CA SER A 140 -7.22 4.49 8.40
C SER A 140 -6.31 5.72 8.38
N GLY A 141 -5.28 5.74 7.54
CA GLY A 141 -4.35 6.86 7.42
C GLY A 141 -3.12 6.72 8.30
N GLY A 142 -2.53 7.85 8.68
CA GLY A 142 -1.32 7.85 9.50
C GLY A 142 -1.60 7.44 10.95
N ASP A 143 -0.76 6.55 11.48
CA ASP A 143 -0.86 6.05 12.85
C ASP A 143 -0.64 7.19 13.86
N GLN A 144 -1.73 7.67 14.47
CA GLN A 144 -1.68 8.83 15.37
C GLN A 144 -0.82 8.59 16.62
N ARG A 145 -0.59 7.33 17.01
CA ARG A 145 0.23 6.98 18.18
C ARG A 145 1.68 7.43 18.03
N VAL A 146 2.17 7.53 16.79
CA VAL A 146 3.55 7.94 16.47
C VAL A 146 3.64 9.32 15.79
N ARG A 147 2.54 10.10 15.80
CA ARG A 147 2.52 11.46 15.27
C ARG A 147 3.13 12.44 16.29
N GLY A 148 4.20 13.12 15.89
CA GLY A 148 4.81 14.22 16.62
C GLY A 148 4.51 15.59 16.02
N ARG A 149 5.18 16.63 16.53
CA ARG A 149 5.03 18.03 16.07
C ARG A 149 5.48 18.24 14.62
N ASP A 150 6.39 17.41 14.13
CA ASP A 150 7.08 17.51 12.85
C ASP A 150 6.69 16.40 11.85
N GLY A 151 5.67 15.59 12.18
CA GLY A 151 5.19 14.49 11.34
C GLY A 151 5.18 13.14 12.06
N TYR A 152 5.06 12.06 11.30
CA TYR A 152 5.05 10.70 11.85
C TYR A 152 6.48 10.21 12.09
N ARG A 153 6.76 9.68 13.28
CA ARG A 153 8.11 9.33 13.72
C ARG A 153 8.37 7.84 13.66
N TYR A 154 9.63 7.50 13.42
CA TYR A 154 10.09 6.11 13.45
C TYR A 154 10.14 5.59 14.89
N GLU A 155 9.96 4.29 15.03
CA GLU A 155 10.18 3.54 16.26
C GLU A 155 11.57 2.88 16.21
N ARG A 156 12.21 2.66 17.36
CA ARG A 156 13.51 1.98 17.49
C ARG A 156 13.43 0.52 17.05
N GLU A 157 14.46 0.03 16.36
CA GLU A 157 14.47 -1.32 15.75
C GLU A 157 14.46 -2.47 16.77
N ASP A 158 15.10 -2.30 17.94
CA ASP A 158 15.15 -3.32 19.01
C ASP A 158 13.84 -3.46 19.80
N ALA A 159 12.88 -2.57 19.55
CA ALA A 159 11.60 -2.63 20.22
C ALA A 159 10.67 -3.58 19.49
N THR A 160 10.80 -4.88 19.78
CA THR A 160 9.82 -5.88 19.36
C THR A 160 8.42 -5.44 19.81
N ASP A 161 7.48 -5.45 18.87
CA ASP A 161 6.06 -5.29 19.18
C ASP A 161 5.69 -6.46 20.11
N PRO A 162 5.09 -6.26 21.29
CA PRO A 162 4.62 -7.35 22.12
C PRO A 162 3.38 -7.98 21.46
N GLY A 163 3.60 -8.70 20.36
CA GLY A 163 2.65 -9.66 19.84
C GLY A 163 2.48 -10.80 20.83
N ILE A 164 1.27 -10.93 21.37
CA ILE A 164 0.69 -12.10 22.07
C ILE A 164 1.65 -12.78 23.07
N GLY A 165 1.49 -12.42 24.35
CA GLY A 165 2.34 -12.90 25.44
C GLY A 165 2.35 -14.42 25.62
N THR A 166 3.55 -14.99 25.68
CA THR A 166 3.86 -16.10 26.57
C THR A 166 4.33 -15.53 27.91
N ALA A 167 3.64 -15.92 28.98
CA ALA A 167 3.83 -15.41 30.33
C ALA A 167 5.28 -15.55 30.82
N ALA A 168 5.88 -14.42 31.21
CA ALA A 168 7.06 -14.39 32.06
C ALA A 168 6.74 -13.52 33.28
N SER A 169 6.83 -14.15 34.45
CA SER A 169 6.62 -13.57 35.78
C SER A 169 7.65 -12.48 36.06
N VAL A 170 7.20 -11.27 36.41
CA VAL A 170 8.08 -10.22 36.93
C VAL A 170 7.82 -10.04 38.42
N GLY A 171 8.91 -10.17 39.17
CA GLY A 171 8.96 -10.11 40.62
C GLY A 171 8.73 -8.72 41.20
N THR A 172 8.29 -8.74 42.45
CA THR A 172 8.05 -7.60 43.33
C THR A 172 9.35 -6.83 43.60
N GLY A 173 9.35 -5.53 43.27
CA GLY A 173 10.41 -4.58 43.59
C GLY A 173 9.82 -3.28 44.11
N THR A 174 10.30 -2.88 45.28
CA THR A 174 9.84 -1.88 46.25
C THR A 174 9.68 -0.44 45.75
N GLU A 175 8.70 0.22 46.37
CA GLU A 175 8.42 1.66 46.38
C GLU A 175 9.62 2.51 46.84
N ASP A 176 9.75 3.70 46.25
CA ASP A 176 10.38 4.83 46.94
C ASP A 176 9.65 6.14 46.58
N THR A 177 9.42 6.97 47.60
CA THR A 177 8.47 8.07 47.62
C THR A 177 9.12 9.46 47.68
N ALA A 178 8.59 10.36 46.82
CA ALA A 178 8.30 11.79 47.05
C ALA A 178 9.45 12.84 47.00
N PRO A 179 9.16 14.18 46.96
CA PRO A 179 7.94 14.91 46.55
C PRO A 179 8.16 16.17 45.64
N GLY A 180 7.06 16.72 45.09
CA GLY A 180 6.79 18.17 45.20
C GLY A 180 6.57 19.05 43.94
N GLY A 181 5.33 19.56 43.78
CA GLY A 181 4.96 20.82 43.10
C GLY A 181 4.69 20.73 41.58
N VAL A 182 3.72 21.40 40.95
CA VAL A 182 2.82 22.51 41.32
C VAL A 182 1.56 22.39 40.44
N ALA A 183 0.40 22.76 40.98
CA ALA A 183 -0.90 22.75 40.32
C ALA A 183 -1.05 23.84 39.23
N SER A 184 -1.77 23.52 38.16
CA SER A 184 -2.49 24.52 37.36
C SER A 184 -3.76 23.90 36.78
N ASP A 185 -4.89 24.35 37.29
CA ASP A 185 -6.23 24.07 36.77
C ASP A 185 -6.42 24.67 35.37
N THR A 186 -7.02 23.92 34.46
CA THR A 186 -7.82 24.51 33.35
C THR A 186 -8.86 23.50 32.86
N GLU A 187 -10.10 23.88 33.16
CA GLU A 187 -11.41 23.56 32.58
C GLU A 187 -11.62 22.35 31.66
N THR A 188 -12.60 21.57 32.08
CA THR A 188 -13.19 20.38 31.47
C THR A 188 -14.05 20.76 30.26
N LEU A 189 -13.68 20.29 29.06
CA LEU A 189 -14.57 20.23 27.90
C LEU A 189 -15.17 18.82 27.79
N ALA A 190 -16.50 18.76 27.74
CA ALA A 190 -17.29 17.54 27.82
C ALA A 190 -17.06 16.56 26.65
N PRO A 191 -17.03 15.23 26.88
CA PRO A 191 -17.11 14.24 25.82
C PRO A 191 -18.58 13.93 25.50
N GLY A 192 -18.99 14.18 24.26
CA GLY A 192 -20.25 13.70 23.69
C GLY A 192 -19.98 12.63 22.65
N LEU A 193 -19.84 11.38 23.08
CA LEU A 193 -20.06 10.19 22.25
C LEU A 193 -21.05 9.30 22.99
N ASP A 194 -22.14 8.98 22.30
CA ASP A 194 -23.26 8.16 22.78
C ASP A 194 -22.81 6.89 23.49
N THR A 195 -23.30 6.72 24.72
CA THR A 195 -23.23 5.50 25.50
C THR A 195 -24.34 4.55 25.06
N ALA A 196 -24.00 3.58 24.22
CA ALA A 196 -24.82 2.38 24.08
C ALA A 196 -24.77 1.58 25.39
N THR A 197 -25.94 1.29 25.95
CA THR A 197 -26.12 0.55 27.22
C THR A 197 -25.50 -0.85 27.14
N PRO A 198 -24.67 -1.31 28.10
CA PRO A 198 -24.13 -2.65 28.06
C PRO A 198 -25.18 -3.67 28.51
N GLY A 199 -25.55 -4.57 27.60
CA GLY A 199 -26.22 -5.83 27.95
C GLY A 199 -25.26 -6.70 28.76
N THR A 200 -25.75 -7.28 29.85
CA THR A 200 -25.01 -8.19 30.73
C THR A 200 -24.67 -9.49 30.02
N GLY A 201 -23.47 -9.56 29.43
CA GLY A 201 -22.85 -10.79 28.94
C GLY A 201 -21.70 -11.19 29.86
N THR A 202 -21.81 -12.37 30.48
CA THR A 202 -20.76 -12.97 31.30
C THR A 202 -19.51 -13.26 30.46
N THR A 203 -18.41 -12.56 30.72
CA THR A 203 -17.10 -12.83 30.11
C THR A 203 -16.38 -13.97 30.84
N ALA A 204 -15.84 -14.91 30.06
CA ALA A 204 -15.01 -16.00 30.55
C ALA A 204 -13.66 -15.47 31.08
N PRO A 205 -13.06 -16.08 32.13
CA PRO A 205 -11.80 -15.62 32.70
C PRO A 205 -10.62 -16.09 31.85
N GLY A 206 -9.79 -15.16 31.35
CA GLY A 206 -8.51 -15.50 30.71
C GLY A 206 -7.99 -14.53 29.65
N THR A 207 -8.77 -13.55 29.19
CA THR A 207 -8.31 -12.54 28.23
C THR A 207 -8.09 -11.21 28.94
N THR A 208 -6.83 -10.76 29.03
CA THR A 208 -6.55 -9.35 29.37
C THR A 208 -7.22 -8.48 28.31
N ALA A 209 -8.19 -7.66 28.74
CA ALA A 209 -8.89 -6.73 27.85
C ALA A 209 -7.90 -5.76 27.19
N TYR A 210 -8.10 -5.50 25.89
CA TYR A 210 -7.33 -4.52 25.14
C TYR A 210 -7.40 -3.14 25.80
N SER A 211 -6.26 -2.47 25.98
CA SER A 211 -6.20 -1.10 26.48
C SER A 211 -5.57 -0.18 25.43
N HIS A 212 -6.37 0.73 24.89
CA HIS A 212 -5.92 1.71 23.90
C HIS A 212 -4.84 2.63 24.46
N ASP A 213 -5.02 3.09 25.71
CA ASP A 213 -4.05 4.00 26.36
C ASP A 213 -2.71 3.31 26.60
N ALA A 214 -2.73 2.02 26.98
CA ALA A 214 -1.51 1.23 27.13
C ALA A 214 -0.80 1.04 25.78
N ASP A 215 -1.55 0.77 24.71
CA ASP A 215 -1.03 0.68 23.34
C ASP A 215 -0.39 1.99 22.87
N VAL A 216 -1.03 3.13 23.14
CA VAL A 216 -0.53 4.47 22.82
C VAL A 216 0.77 4.73 23.58
N ALA A 217 0.76 4.51 24.90
CA ALA A 217 1.95 4.70 25.73
C ALA A 217 3.11 3.81 25.25
N ALA A 218 2.85 2.53 24.97
CA ALA A 218 3.85 1.60 24.46
C ALA A 218 4.41 2.02 23.10
N ALA A 219 3.59 2.52 22.17
CA ALA A 219 4.08 3.05 20.91
C ALA A 219 4.94 4.31 21.10
N GLN A 220 4.54 5.20 22.01
CA GLN A 220 5.28 6.43 22.28
C GLN A 220 6.64 6.19 22.94
N THR A 221 6.79 5.18 23.79
CA THR A 221 8.10 4.84 24.38
C THR A 221 9.09 4.32 23.34
N ARG A 222 8.61 3.74 22.25
CA ARG A 222 9.43 3.21 21.16
C ARG A 222 9.91 4.27 20.18
N ILE A 223 9.30 5.46 20.15
CA ILE A 223 9.68 6.54 19.24
C ILE A 223 11.19 6.82 19.34
N ASP A 224 11.85 6.82 18.20
CA ASP A 224 13.23 7.30 18.07
C ASP A 224 13.22 8.83 18.03
N THR A 225 13.51 9.43 19.19
CA THR A 225 13.53 10.89 19.34
C THR A 225 14.67 11.57 18.61
N ALA A 226 15.72 10.82 18.20
CA ALA A 226 16.83 11.37 17.44
C ALA A 226 16.50 11.53 15.94
N ARG A 227 15.42 10.89 15.46
CA ARG A 227 14.98 10.94 14.08
C ARG A 227 13.77 11.87 13.92
N ALA A 228 13.87 12.82 13.00
CA ALA A 228 12.77 13.74 12.69
C ALA A 228 11.56 12.99 12.10
N GLY A 229 10.37 13.55 12.35
CA GLY A 229 9.13 13.09 11.75
C GLY A 229 9.14 13.26 10.22
N ARG A 230 8.35 12.43 9.54
CA ARG A 230 8.16 12.50 8.07
C ARG A 230 6.68 12.51 7.70
N LEU A 231 6.41 13.00 6.49
CA LEU A 231 5.11 12.95 5.80
C LEU A 231 5.28 12.26 4.43
N HIS A 232 6.13 11.24 4.35
CA HIS A 232 6.59 10.67 3.08
C HIS A 232 5.63 9.68 2.44
N VAL A 233 4.42 9.52 2.97
CA VAL A 233 3.32 8.91 2.20
C VAL A 233 3.07 9.69 0.89
N LEU A 234 3.42 10.98 0.87
CA LEU A 234 3.43 11.79 -0.35
C LEU A 234 4.40 11.26 -1.43
N GLU A 235 5.48 10.57 -1.07
CA GLU A 235 6.39 9.89 -2.01
C GLU A 235 5.70 8.67 -2.62
N VAL A 236 4.94 7.90 -1.82
CA VAL A 236 4.11 6.79 -2.30
C VAL A 236 3.00 7.29 -3.24
N GLN A 237 2.31 8.38 -2.89
CA GLN A 237 1.30 8.98 -3.77
C GLN A 237 1.89 9.37 -5.14
N ARG A 238 3.06 10.03 -5.16
CA ARG A 238 3.76 10.36 -6.41
C ARG A 238 4.16 9.12 -7.18
N LEU A 239 4.68 8.09 -6.51
CA LEU A 239 5.06 6.83 -7.14
C LEU A 239 3.88 6.15 -7.84
N ILE A 240 2.71 6.09 -7.18
CA ILE A 240 1.45 5.59 -7.77
C ILE A 240 1.06 6.44 -8.99
N ARG A 241 1.08 7.76 -8.85
CA ARG A 241 0.68 8.70 -9.90
C ARG A 241 1.55 8.58 -11.15
N THR A 242 2.87 8.49 -10.99
CA THR A 242 3.82 8.58 -12.12
C THR A 242 4.30 7.23 -12.65
N MET A 243 4.04 6.10 -11.95
CA MET A 243 4.42 4.79 -12.50
C MET A 243 3.66 4.49 -13.79
N PRO A 244 4.29 3.86 -14.80
CA PRO A 244 3.67 3.60 -16.11
C PRO A 244 2.74 2.36 -16.11
N LYS A 245 2.04 2.13 -15.00
CA LYS A 245 1.19 0.96 -14.73
C LYS A 245 -0.08 1.42 -14.03
N VAL A 246 -1.18 0.73 -14.29
CA VAL A 246 -2.47 1.04 -13.63
C VAL A 246 -2.43 0.50 -12.20
N VAL A 247 -2.81 1.33 -11.24
CA VAL A 247 -2.99 0.97 -9.83
C VAL A 247 -4.48 1.01 -9.50
N ILE A 248 -5.00 -0.12 -9.05
CA ILE A 248 -6.41 -0.31 -8.70
C ILE A 248 -6.52 -0.45 -7.19
N ALA A 249 -7.22 0.45 -6.51
CA ALA A 249 -7.55 0.29 -5.10
C ALA A 249 -8.72 -0.70 -4.95
N ALA A 250 -8.51 -1.79 -4.23
CA ALA A 250 -9.60 -2.63 -3.73
C ALA A 250 -9.83 -2.23 -2.27
N VAL A 251 -10.99 -1.66 -1.96
CA VAL A 251 -11.32 -1.06 -0.64
C VAL A 251 -12.21 -2.04 0.15
N PRO A 252 -11.64 -2.92 0.99
CA PRO A 252 -12.40 -3.94 1.71
C PRO A 252 -13.13 -3.41 2.95
N GLY A 253 -12.84 -2.19 3.39
CA GLY A 253 -13.32 -1.68 4.67
C GLY A 253 -13.11 -0.17 4.82
N TRP A 254 -12.82 0.28 6.04
CA TRP A 254 -12.51 1.69 6.32
C TRP A 254 -11.39 2.24 5.42
N ALA A 255 -11.69 3.33 4.71
CA ALA A 255 -10.75 4.21 4.02
C ALA A 255 -10.90 5.62 4.63
N ALA A 256 -10.00 5.97 5.55
CA ALA A 256 -10.08 7.20 6.33
C ALA A 256 -8.78 8.01 6.33
N GLY A 257 -8.89 9.33 6.51
CA GLY A 257 -7.74 10.24 6.55
C GLY A 257 -6.83 10.08 5.33
N GLY A 258 -5.53 9.89 5.57
CA GLY A 258 -4.56 9.59 4.50
C GLY A 258 -4.81 8.27 3.75
N GLY A 259 -5.54 7.31 4.32
CA GLY A 259 -5.98 6.09 3.64
C GLY A 259 -7.08 6.38 2.61
N HIS A 260 -7.93 7.37 2.89
CA HIS A 260 -8.86 7.91 1.89
C HIS A 260 -8.09 8.58 0.74
N SER A 261 -7.08 9.40 1.04
CA SER A 261 -6.22 10.03 0.01
C SER A 261 -5.45 9.00 -0.83
N LEU A 262 -5.01 7.88 -0.25
CA LEU A 262 -4.39 6.78 -1.01
C LEU A 262 -5.36 6.11 -1.99
N ASN A 263 -6.64 5.97 -1.62
CA ASN A 263 -7.67 5.54 -2.56
C ASN A 263 -7.83 6.58 -3.70
N VAL A 264 -7.91 7.86 -3.37
CA VAL A 264 -8.12 8.95 -4.35
C VAL A 264 -7.02 9.01 -5.42
N VAL A 265 -5.76 8.75 -5.06
CA VAL A 265 -4.63 8.83 -6.01
C VAL A 265 -4.47 7.58 -6.89
N CYS A 266 -5.16 6.47 -6.57
CA CYS A 266 -5.18 5.30 -7.45
C CYS A 266 -5.92 5.63 -8.76
N ASP A 267 -5.57 4.93 -9.84
CA ASP A 267 -6.16 5.19 -11.16
C ASP A 267 -7.62 4.73 -11.23
N LEU A 268 -7.94 3.64 -10.51
CA LEU A 268 -9.27 3.05 -10.39
C LEU A 268 -9.50 2.55 -8.97
N SER A 269 -10.76 2.44 -8.56
CA SER A 269 -11.13 1.92 -7.24
C SER A 269 -12.40 1.06 -7.28
N LEU A 270 -12.38 -0.03 -6.53
CA LEU A 270 -13.50 -0.92 -6.23
C LEU A 270 -13.75 -0.93 -4.72
N ALA A 271 -15.00 -1.02 -4.28
CA ALA A 271 -15.34 -0.98 -2.86
C ALA A 271 -16.29 -2.09 -2.43
N SER A 272 -16.01 -2.67 -1.26
CA SER A 272 -16.90 -3.65 -0.60
C SER A 272 -18.24 -3.02 -0.21
N LEU A 273 -19.36 -3.60 -0.67
CA LEU A 273 -20.71 -3.15 -0.31
C LEU A 273 -20.97 -3.23 1.20
N GLU A 274 -20.54 -4.33 1.81
CA GLU A 274 -20.83 -4.69 3.19
C GLU A 274 -20.01 -3.86 4.17
N HIS A 275 -18.71 -3.68 3.88
CA HIS A 275 -17.75 -3.20 4.86
C HIS A 275 -17.08 -1.88 4.50
N ALA A 276 -17.05 -1.47 3.21
CA ALA A 276 -16.35 -0.24 2.87
C ALA A 276 -17.05 0.98 3.47
N ARG A 277 -16.26 1.81 4.15
CA ARG A 277 -16.70 3.06 4.76
C ARG A 277 -15.64 4.11 4.50
N PHE A 278 -16.06 5.25 3.98
CA PHE A 278 -15.18 6.34 3.62
C PHE A 278 -15.43 7.52 4.55
N LYS A 279 -14.36 8.12 5.07
CA LYS A 279 -14.45 9.28 5.95
C LYS A 279 -13.17 10.09 5.91
N GLN A 280 -13.26 11.35 5.48
CA GLN A 280 -12.12 12.24 5.56
C GLN A 280 -12.04 12.86 6.96
N THR A 281 -11.07 12.43 7.76
CA THR A 281 -10.91 12.79 9.17
C THR A 281 -9.84 13.85 9.42
N ASP A 282 -9.14 14.28 8.37
CA ASP A 282 -8.00 15.18 8.47
C ASP A 282 -8.29 16.42 9.34
N ALA A 283 -9.36 17.15 9.02
CA ALA A 283 -9.73 18.35 9.76
C ALA A 283 -10.11 18.05 11.23
N SER A 284 -10.64 16.86 11.51
CA SER A 284 -11.01 16.42 12.87
C SER A 284 -9.80 16.20 13.78
N VAL A 285 -8.62 15.97 13.22
CA VAL A 285 -7.36 15.76 13.96
C VAL A 285 -6.32 16.86 13.68
N GLY A 286 -6.76 18.01 13.19
CA GLY A 286 -5.88 19.15 12.88
C GLY A 286 -4.82 18.82 11.82
N SER A 287 -5.20 18.05 10.79
CA SER A 287 -4.38 17.74 9.62
C SER A 287 -5.10 18.15 8.33
N PHE A 288 -4.44 17.98 7.18
CA PHE A 288 -5.01 18.17 5.85
C PHE A 288 -4.09 17.57 4.77
N ASP A 289 -4.67 16.81 3.83
CA ASP A 289 -4.08 16.55 2.52
C ASP A 289 -4.62 17.58 1.50
N ALA A 290 -3.83 18.64 1.28
CA ALA A 290 -4.13 19.70 0.31
C ALA A 290 -3.58 19.42 -1.11
N GLY A 291 -3.08 18.20 -1.36
CA GLY A 291 -2.56 17.76 -2.65
C GLY A 291 -3.56 16.88 -3.37
N TYR A 292 -3.15 15.63 -3.66
CA TYR A 292 -4.03 14.67 -4.33
C TYR A 292 -5.28 14.33 -3.50
N GLY A 293 -5.18 14.30 -2.16
CA GLY A 293 -6.32 13.89 -1.32
C GLY A 293 -7.56 14.77 -1.49
N SER A 294 -7.40 16.07 -1.76
CA SER A 294 -8.51 17.03 -1.90
C SER A 294 -8.67 17.58 -3.32
N ALA A 295 -7.60 18.03 -3.96
CA ALA A 295 -7.70 18.69 -5.27
C ALA A 295 -8.01 17.68 -6.39
N LEU A 296 -7.38 16.49 -6.37
CA LEU A 296 -7.71 15.42 -7.32
C LEU A 296 -9.09 14.83 -7.02
N LEU A 297 -9.48 14.70 -5.75
CA LEU A 297 -10.84 14.33 -5.39
C LEU A 297 -11.87 15.28 -6.02
N ALA A 298 -11.62 16.59 -6.02
CA ALA A 298 -12.51 17.57 -6.66
C ALA A 298 -12.63 17.36 -8.18
N ARG A 299 -11.61 16.80 -8.86
CA ARG A 299 -11.71 16.38 -10.27
C ARG A 299 -12.62 15.17 -10.47
N GLN A 300 -12.71 14.30 -9.49
CA GLN A 300 -13.50 13.07 -9.53
C GLN A 300 -14.97 13.31 -9.17
N VAL A 301 -15.23 14.01 -8.06
CA VAL A 301 -16.59 14.14 -7.50
C VAL A 301 -17.20 15.54 -7.66
N GLY A 302 -16.44 16.48 -8.20
CA GLY A 302 -16.80 17.90 -8.28
C GLY A 302 -16.50 18.69 -7.00
N ASP A 303 -16.27 19.99 -7.16
CA ASP A 303 -15.77 20.88 -6.10
C ASP A 303 -16.66 20.91 -4.83
N LYS A 304 -17.98 21.07 -4.98
CA LYS A 304 -18.89 21.11 -3.84
C LYS A 304 -18.84 19.83 -3.01
N ARG A 305 -18.77 18.67 -3.67
CA ARG A 305 -18.75 17.37 -2.97
C ARG A 305 -17.42 17.13 -2.28
N ALA A 306 -16.30 17.44 -2.94
CA ALA A 306 -14.99 17.32 -2.32
C ALA A 306 -14.89 18.17 -1.04
N ARG A 307 -15.39 19.41 -1.08
CA ARG A 307 -15.51 20.29 0.10
C ARG A 307 -16.41 19.70 1.18
N GLU A 308 -17.57 19.16 0.81
CA GLU A 308 -18.49 18.50 1.75
C GLU A 308 -17.80 17.33 2.49
N ILE A 309 -17.08 16.48 1.75
CA ILE A 309 -16.35 15.33 2.29
C ILE A 309 -15.32 15.79 3.33
N PHE A 310 -14.52 16.81 3.01
CA PHE A 310 -13.47 17.31 3.91
C PHE A 310 -14.01 18.13 5.08
N PHE A 311 -14.96 19.04 4.84
CA PHE A 311 -15.41 19.99 5.87
C PHE A 311 -16.38 19.37 6.87
N LEU A 312 -17.22 18.42 6.44
CA LEU A 312 -18.21 17.80 7.32
C LEU A 312 -17.71 16.48 7.93
N ALA A 313 -16.66 15.87 7.38
CA ALA A 313 -16.08 14.63 7.86
C ALA A 313 -17.13 13.52 8.11
N ARG A 314 -18.16 13.45 7.25
CA ARG A 314 -19.23 12.46 7.36
C ARG A 314 -18.78 11.13 6.78
N THR A 315 -19.26 10.04 7.38
CA THR A 315 -19.08 8.70 6.83
C THR A 315 -20.04 8.49 5.66
N TYR A 316 -19.57 7.84 4.59
CA TYR A 316 -20.40 7.34 3.50
C TYR A 316 -19.99 5.93 3.08
N ASP A 317 -20.92 5.20 2.47
CA ASP A 317 -20.77 3.80 2.05
C ASP A 317 -20.28 3.66 0.60
N ALA A 318 -20.07 2.41 0.17
CA ALA A 318 -19.59 2.06 -1.16
C ALA A 318 -20.51 2.53 -2.30
N GLU A 319 -21.83 2.37 -2.13
CA GLU A 319 -22.79 2.80 -3.15
C GLU A 319 -22.76 4.33 -3.31
N THR A 320 -22.70 5.05 -2.20
CA THR A 320 -22.58 6.51 -2.22
C THR A 320 -21.26 6.94 -2.83
N ALA A 321 -20.15 6.27 -2.48
CA ALA A 321 -18.84 6.51 -3.08
C ALA A 321 -18.88 6.29 -4.61
N ALA A 322 -19.53 5.23 -5.09
CA ALA A 322 -19.68 4.95 -6.52
C ALA A 322 -20.55 6.00 -7.22
N ARG A 323 -21.72 6.34 -6.66
CA ARG A 323 -22.62 7.38 -7.22
C ARG A 323 -21.95 8.75 -7.30
N TRP A 324 -21.07 9.08 -6.36
CA TRP A 324 -20.37 10.37 -6.35
C TRP A 324 -19.13 10.39 -7.24
N GLY A 325 -18.59 9.22 -7.62
CA GLY A 325 -17.36 9.10 -8.39
C GLY A 325 -16.08 8.98 -7.55
N VAL A 326 -16.19 8.70 -6.24
CA VAL A 326 -15.02 8.40 -5.37
C VAL A 326 -14.42 7.04 -5.70
N VAL A 327 -15.26 6.09 -6.14
CA VAL A 327 -14.86 4.77 -6.62
C VAL A 327 -15.61 4.45 -7.91
N ASN A 328 -15.10 3.52 -8.71
CA ASN A 328 -15.70 3.14 -9.98
C ASN A 328 -16.86 2.16 -9.80
N GLU A 329 -16.75 1.20 -8.88
CA GLU A 329 -17.78 0.18 -8.66
C GLU A 329 -17.84 -0.25 -7.18
N ALA A 330 -19.04 -0.54 -6.70
CA ALA A 330 -19.28 -1.19 -5.42
C ALA A 330 -19.67 -2.66 -5.67
N VAL A 331 -19.00 -3.60 -4.99
CA VAL A 331 -19.12 -5.04 -5.24
C VAL A 331 -19.28 -5.83 -3.94
N PRO A 332 -19.89 -7.03 -3.97
CA PRO A 332 -19.93 -7.91 -2.81
C PRO A 332 -18.53 -8.16 -2.25
N HIS A 333 -18.38 -8.14 -0.93
CA HIS A 333 -17.08 -8.17 -0.26
C HIS A 333 -16.26 -9.41 -0.63
N ALA A 334 -16.94 -10.56 -0.69
CA ALA A 334 -16.32 -11.83 -1.06
C ALA A 334 -15.78 -11.86 -2.50
N GLU A 335 -16.27 -10.98 -3.38
CA GLU A 335 -15.87 -10.89 -4.79
C GLU A 335 -14.83 -9.79 -5.04
N LEU A 336 -14.50 -8.98 -4.04
CA LEU A 336 -13.73 -7.75 -4.22
C LEU A 336 -12.33 -7.99 -4.82
N GLU A 337 -11.55 -8.93 -4.28
CA GLU A 337 -10.20 -9.20 -4.80
C GLU A 337 -10.24 -9.89 -6.17
N GLU A 338 -11.20 -10.78 -6.40
CA GLU A 338 -11.38 -11.44 -7.71
C GLU A 338 -11.77 -10.42 -8.78
N ARG A 339 -12.70 -9.50 -8.49
CA ARG A 339 -13.06 -8.42 -9.41
C ARG A 339 -11.90 -7.48 -9.69
N ALA A 340 -11.09 -7.14 -8.67
CA ALA A 340 -9.90 -6.33 -8.85
C ALA A 340 -8.87 -7.02 -9.76
N LEU A 341 -8.69 -8.33 -9.59
CA LEU A 341 -7.83 -9.15 -10.46
C LEU A 341 -8.37 -9.23 -11.89
N GLU A 342 -9.68 -9.36 -12.08
CA GLU A 342 -10.34 -9.33 -13.39
C GLU A 342 -10.11 -8.00 -14.12
N TRP A 343 -10.26 -6.87 -13.41
CA TRP A 343 -9.99 -5.54 -13.98
C TRP A 343 -8.52 -5.37 -14.35
N ALA A 344 -7.61 -5.82 -13.48
CA ALA A 344 -6.17 -5.81 -13.76
C ALA A 344 -5.81 -6.70 -14.96
N ALA A 345 -6.43 -7.88 -15.08
CA ALA A 345 -6.28 -8.76 -16.24
C ALA A 345 -6.82 -8.10 -17.52
N THR A 346 -7.93 -7.37 -17.43
CA THR A 346 -8.48 -6.60 -18.54
C THR A 346 -7.54 -5.51 -19.00
N VAL A 347 -6.97 -4.71 -18.09
CA VAL A 347 -5.96 -3.68 -18.41
C VAL A 347 -4.77 -4.31 -19.13
N THR A 348 -4.27 -5.43 -18.61
CA THR A 348 -3.07 -6.09 -19.12
C THR A 348 -3.29 -6.90 -20.40
N SER A 349 -4.53 -7.03 -20.86
CA SER A 349 -4.88 -7.54 -22.20
C SER A 349 -4.76 -6.51 -23.32
N LYS A 350 -4.47 -5.24 -23.00
CA LYS A 350 -4.38 -4.12 -23.97
C LYS A 350 -2.93 -3.80 -24.31
N SER A 351 -2.72 -2.95 -25.32
CA SER A 351 -1.37 -2.46 -25.69
C SER A 351 -0.70 -1.78 -24.49
N PRO A 352 0.44 -2.29 -23.97
CA PRO A 352 1.12 -1.70 -22.82
C PRO A 352 1.58 -0.26 -23.10
N GLN A 353 1.93 0.04 -24.36
CA GLN A 353 2.26 1.40 -24.79
C GLN A 353 1.05 2.32 -24.72
N ALA A 354 -0.11 1.88 -25.21
CA ALA A 354 -1.33 2.69 -25.17
C ALA A 354 -1.78 2.97 -23.73
N ILE A 355 -1.80 1.95 -22.86
CA ILE A 355 -2.15 2.13 -21.43
C ILE A 355 -1.23 3.14 -20.76
N ARG A 356 0.09 3.03 -20.97
CA ARG A 356 1.07 3.98 -20.43
C ARG A 356 0.80 5.40 -20.92
N MET A 357 0.65 5.60 -22.23
CA MET A 357 0.43 6.94 -22.79
C MET A 357 -0.91 7.54 -22.32
N LEU A 358 -1.97 6.73 -22.22
CA LEU A 358 -3.27 7.18 -21.73
C LEU A 358 -3.20 7.64 -20.27
N LYS A 359 -2.60 6.85 -19.37
CA LYS A 359 -2.41 7.24 -17.97
C LYS A 359 -1.67 8.57 -17.87
N LEU A 360 -0.56 8.71 -18.59
CA LEU A 360 0.23 9.94 -18.56
C LEU A 360 -0.49 11.13 -19.18
N ALA A 361 -1.33 10.92 -20.20
CA ALA A 361 -2.15 11.96 -20.80
C ALA A 361 -3.25 12.46 -19.84
N PHE A 362 -3.91 11.56 -19.11
CA PHE A 362 -4.86 11.96 -18.06
C PHE A 362 -4.16 12.79 -16.98
N ASN A 363 -2.98 12.37 -16.55
CA ASN A 363 -2.22 13.08 -15.52
C ASN A 363 -1.70 14.44 -15.99
N LEU A 364 -1.31 14.56 -17.27
CA LEU A 364 -0.79 15.79 -17.86
C LEU A 364 -1.71 17.00 -17.68
N ALA A 365 -3.02 16.77 -17.71
CA ALA A 365 -4.02 17.82 -17.57
C ALA A 365 -3.98 18.54 -16.20
N ASP A 366 -3.50 17.86 -15.16
CA ASP A 366 -3.51 18.36 -13.78
C ASP A 366 -2.10 18.58 -13.19
N ASP A 367 -1.09 17.83 -13.64
CA ASP A 367 0.21 17.76 -12.97
C ASP A 367 1.24 18.80 -13.49
N GLY A 368 0.83 19.71 -14.38
CA GLY A 368 1.66 20.80 -14.90
C GLY A 368 2.98 20.32 -15.51
N LEU A 369 4.10 20.97 -15.16
CA LEU A 369 5.42 20.64 -15.71
C LEU A 369 5.86 19.21 -15.33
N ALA A 370 5.46 18.70 -14.17
CA ALA A 370 5.76 17.32 -13.78
C ALA A 370 5.01 16.33 -14.67
N GLY A 371 3.73 16.58 -14.95
CA GLY A 371 2.96 15.80 -15.93
C GLY A 371 3.56 15.84 -17.33
N GLN A 372 3.97 17.03 -17.79
CA GLN A 372 4.64 17.21 -19.07
C GLN A 372 5.95 16.42 -19.15
N GLN A 373 6.77 16.45 -18.10
CA GLN A 373 8.04 15.71 -18.07
C GLN A 373 7.82 14.21 -18.27
N VAL A 374 6.86 13.60 -17.58
CA VAL A 374 6.64 12.15 -17.65
C VAL A 374 6.03 11.77 -19.01
N PHE A 375 5.04 12.52 -19.50
CA PHE A 375 4.43 12.27 -20.82
C PHE A 375 5.45 12.47 -21.96
N ALA A 376 6.15 13.60 -21.97
CA ALA A 376 7.14 13.91 -23.00
C ALA A 376 8.34 12.95 -22.95
N GLY A 377 8.72 12.45 -21.77
CA GLY A 377 9.74 11.40 -21.64
C GLY A 377 9.38 10.13 -22.40
N GLU A 378 8.10 9.71 -22.35
CA GLU A 378 7.64 8.57 -23.13
C GLU A 378 7.45 8.89 -24.62
N ALA A 379 7.08 10.12 -24.99
CA ALA A 379 7.12 10.56 -26.39
C ALA A 379 8.56 10.51 -26.97
N THR A 380 9.57 10.91 -26.19
CA THR A 380 10.99 10.77 -26.56
C THR A 380 11.37 9.30 -26.77
N ARG A 381 10.88 8.38 -25.92
CA ARG A 381 11.09 6.93 -26.13
C ARG A 381 10.50 6.46 -27.46
N LEU A 382 9.31 6.95 -27.83
CA LEU A 382 8.71 6.63 -29.14
C LEU A 382 9.55 7.17 -30.29
N ALA A 383 10.05 8.40 -30.18
CA ALA A 383 10.95 8.97 -31.19
C ALA A 383 12.23 8.13 -31.37
N TYR A 384 12.80 7.62 -30.27
CA TYR A 384 14.01 6.78 -30.30
C TYR A 384 13.81 5.44 -31.03
N MET A 385 12.57 5.02 -31.29
CA MET A 385 12.26 3.78 -32.02
C MET A 385 12.25 3.98 -33.55
N THR A 386 12.41 5.21 -34.04
CA THR A 386 12.32 5.53 -35.47
C THR A 386 13.67 5.44 -36.18
N ASP A 387 13.63 5.19 -37.49
CA ASP A 387 14.82 5.24 -38.35
C ASP A 387 15.48 6.63 -38.35
N GLU A 388 14.70 7.70 -38.18
CA GLU A 388 15.21 9.07 -38.04
C GLU A 388 16.11 9.23 -36.81
N ALA A 389 15.69 8.70 -35.65
CA ALA A 389 16.53 8.74 -34.46
C ALA A 389 17.81 7.87 -34.60
N LEU A 390 17.72 6.76 -35.34
CA LEU A 390 18.89 5.92 -35.66
C LEU A 390 19.89 6.68 -36.55
N GLU A 391 19.42 7.42 -37.55
CA GLU A 391 20.26 8.28 -38.40
C GLU A 391 20.99 9.34 -37.56
N GLY A 392 20.28 10.03 -36.66
CA GLY A 392 20.90 11.01 -35.77
C GLY A 392 21.99 10.42 -34.88
N ARG A 393 21.74 9.23 -34.30
CA ARG A 393 22.75 8.49 -33.52
C ARG A 393 23.95 8.12 -34.38
N ASP A 394 23.72 7.54 -35.55
CA ASP A 394 24.76 6.98 -36.40
C ASP A 394 25.63 8.08 -37.01
N ALA A 395 25.04 9.19 -37.46
CA ALA A 395 25.76 10.37 -37.93
C ALA A 395 26.70 10.93 -36.85
N PHE A 396 26.22 11.03 -35.60
CA PHE A 396 27.06 11.46 -34.46
C PHE A 396 28.24 10.52 -34.22
N LEU A 397 28.00 9.21 -34.16
CA LEU A 397 29.05 8.20 -33.94
C LEU A 397 30.07 8.15 -35.09
N GLN A 398 29.60 8.35 -36.32
CA GLN A 398 30.41 8.34 -37.55
C GLN A 398 31.06 9.69 -37.84
N ARG A 399 30.74 10.75 -37.08
CA ARG A 399 31.25 12.13 -37.25
C ARG A 399 30.98 12.69 -38.65
N ARG A 400 29.77 12.46 -39.16
CA ARG A 400 29.28 13.05 -40.40
C ARG A 400 28.04 13.88 -40.13
N ASP A 401 27.68 14.75 -41.06
CA ASP A 401 26.38 15.41 -41.03
C ASP A 401 25.27 14.35 -41.24
N PRO A 402 24.13 14.47 -40.54
CA PRO A 402 22.99 13.59 -40.74
C PRO A 402 22.25 13.91 -42.06
N ASP A 403 21.75 12.88 -42.74
CA ASP A 403 20.89 13.00 -43.92
C ASP A 403 19.43 12.83 -43.53
N TRP A 404 18.72 13.96 -43.41
CA TRP A 404 17.30 13.96 -43.08
C TRP A 404 16.36 13.85 -44.28
N SER A 405 16.88 13.84 -45.52
CA SER A 405 16.06 13.84 -46.74
C SER A 405 15.08 12.65 -46.87
N PRO A 406 15.31 11.47 -46.28
CA PRO A 406 14.35 10.37 -46.32
C PRO A 406 13.11 10.56 -45.42
N PHE A 407 13.13 11.50 -44.46
CA PHE A 407 12.07 11.65 -43.47
C PHE A 407 11.14 12.82 -43.84
N PRO A 408 9.84 12.56 -44.12
CA PRO A 408 8.93 13.61 -44.53
C PRO A 408 8.52 14.50 -43.35
N TYR A 409 8.26 15.77 -43.62
CA TYR A 409 7.62 16.68 -42.66
C TYR A 409 6.12 16.33 -42.55
N TYR A 410 5.75 15.55 -41.53
CA TYR A 410 4.36 15.21 -41.22
C TYR A 410 3.55 16.45 -40.75
N PHE A 411 2.24 16.47 -41.01
CA PHE A 411 1.33 17.58 -40.70
C PHE A 411 0.00 17.12 -40.11
#